data_AF-A0A7W0NSM2-F1
#
_entry.id   AF-A0A7W0NSM2-F1
#
_cell.length_a   1.000
_cell.length_b   1.000
_cell.length_c   1.000
_cell.angle_alpha   90.00
_cell.angle_beta   90.00
_cell.angle_gamma   90.00
#
_symmetry.space_group_name_H-M   'P 1'
#
loop_
_entity.id
_entity.type
_entity.pdbx_description
1 polymer ?
#
loop_
_entity_poly.entity_id
_entity_poly.type
_entity_poly.pdbx_seq_one_letter_code
_entity_poly.pdbx_strand_id
1 'polypeptide(L)'
;MRKAFLALSFFVFCAAASAQNLPTGFDLSNYGVRVEPDKRVIVVLAALDAARITNEAGESVPALNPKLSPEGTKFRELLRSDLTALNEDLRQKISTFVLQHKKRYPNASDAEVIAPFISMAYALTPLPELADPVVTSDLPGNLLDVLDFAPLVRDFYRRSSISANLNEYVKTYHKASDG
;
A
#
# COMPACT_ATOMS: atom_id res chain seq x y z
N MET A 1 9.34 -35.36 -74.97
CA MET A 1 10.64 -35.95 -74.57
C MET A 1 11.49 -34.86 -73.92
N ARG A 2 12.17 -35.19 -72.81
CA ARG A 2 13.28 -34.44 -72.14
C ARG A 2 12.86 -33.15 -71.39
N LYS A 3 12.90 -33.13 -70.04
CA LYS A 3 14.07 -32.86 -69.14
C LYS A 3 14.59 -31.41 -69.35
N ALA A 4 14.83 -30.55 -68.36
CA ALA A 4 14.94 -30.65 -66.90
C ALA A 4 15.17 -29.23 -66.30
N PHE A 5 14.82 -29.06 -65.02
CA PHE A 5 15.55 -28.35 -63.94
C PHE A 5 15.80 -26.82 -63.87
N LEU A 6 15.77 -26.35 -62.60
CA LEU A 6 16.30 -25.11 -61.98
C LEU A 6 15.54 -23.80 -62.25
N ALA A 7 15.32 -22.89 -61.30
CA ALA A 7 15.54 -22.83 -59.86
C ALA A 7 14.82 -21.58 -59.30
N LEU A 8 14.27 -21.72 -58.10
CA LEU A 8 14.35 -20.78 -56.97
C LEU A 8 14.50 -19.26 -57.26
N SER A 9 13.42 -18.51 -57.03
CA SER A 9 13.47 -17.11 -56.56
C SER A 9 12.14 -16.86 -55.83
N PHE A 10 12.05 -17.04 -54.50
CA PHE A 10 12.49 -16.11 -53.47
C PHE A 10 12.05 -14.67 -53.78
N PHE A 11 10.87 -14.28 -53.30
CA PHE A 11 10.73 -13.22 -52.31
C PHE A 11 9.27 -13.17 -51.83
N VAL A 12 9.04 -13.79 -50.68
CA VAL A 12 7.85 -13.58 -49.85
C VAL A 12 7.90 -12.12 -49.39
N PHE A 13 7.02 -11.28 -49.93
CA PHE A 13 6.77 -9.94 -49.41
C PHE A 13 5.93 -10.08 -48.13
N CYS A 14 6.53 -10.64 -47.07
CA CYS A 14 6.08 -10.38 -45.71
C CYS A 14 6.52 -8.94 -45.43
N ALA A 15 5.62 -8.00 -45.69
CA ALA A 15 5.68 -6.70 -45.06
C ALA A 15 5.67 -6.97 -43.55
N ALA A 16 6.87 -6.94 -42.95
CA ALA A 16 7.01 -6.73 -41.53
C ALA A 16 6.37 -5.37 -41.26
N ALA A 17 5.09 -5.39 -40.88
CA ALA A 17 4.55 -4.36 -40.04
C ALA A 17 5.41 -4.41 -38.79
N SER A 18 6.47 -3.60 -38.78
CA SER A 18 7.17 -3.23 -37.56
C SER A 18 6.07 -2.71 -36.65
N ALA A 19 5.63 -3.54 -35.70
CA ALA A 19 4.89 -3.07 -34.56
C ALA A 19 5.72 -1.92 -34.02
N GLN A 20 5.26 -0.69 -34.23
CA GLN A 20 5.81 0.45 -33.53
C GLN A 20 5.64 0.08 -32.07
N ASN A 21 6.75 -0.26 -31.41
CA ASN A 21 6.79 -0.34 -29.97
C ASN A 21 6.23 1.00 -29.49
N LEU A 22 4.98 0.98 -29.03
CA LEU A 22 4.40 2.10 -28.32
C LEU A 22 5.42 2.42 -27.22
N PRO A 23 5.92 3.67 -27.13
CA PRO A 23 6.86 4.01 -26.09
C PRO A 23 6.25 3.59 -24.76
N THR A 24 6.93 2.68 -24.07
CA THR A 24 6.55 2.21 -22.75
C THR A 24 6.56 3.40 -21.80
N GLY A 25 5.37 3.92 -21.51
CA GLY A 25 5.09 4.79 -20.39
C GLY A 25 5.63 6.22 -20.49
N PHE A 26 4.84 7.17 -19.98
CA PHE A 26 5.31 8.48 -19.61
C PHE A 26 6.23 8.34 -18.38
N ASP A 27 7.54 8.28 -18.61
CA ASP A 27 8.52 8.20 -17.53
C ASP A 27 8.85 9.61 -16.99
N LEU A 28 8.33 9.87 -15.79
CA LEU A 28 8.49 11.11 -15.03
C LEU A 28 9.96 11.42 -14.68
N SER A 29 10.82 10.41 -14.63
CA SER A 29 12.23 10.58 -14.26
C SER A 29 13.01 11.39 -15.32
N ASN A 30 12.61 11.28 -16.60
CA ASN A 30 13.13 12.10 -17.70
C ASN A 30 12.86 13.61 -17.52
N TYR A 31 11.92 13.94 -16.64
CA TYR A 31 11.55 15.32 -16.29
C TYR A 31 12.03 15.72 -14.89
N GLY A 32 12.91 14.92 -14.28
CA GLY A 32 13.42 15.16 -12.92
C GLY A 32 12.38 14.93 -11.82
N VAL A 33 11.27 14.25 -12.12
CA VAL A 33 10.20 13.94 -11.16
C VAL A 33 10.32 12.48 -10.73
N ARG A 34 10.36 12.24 -9.42
CA ARG A 34 10.36 10.90 -8.83
C ARG A 34 9.15 10.71 -7.94
N VAL A 35 8.41 9.62 -8.16
CA VAL A 35 7.28 9.22 -7.30
C VAL A 35 7.83 8.32 -6.20
N GLU A 36 7.65 8.75 -4.96
CA GLU A 36 8.12 8.04 -3.78
C GLU A 36 6.93 7.60 -2.93
N PRO A 37 6.96 6.39 -2.34
CA PRO A 37 5.98 6.02 -1.34
C PRO A 37 6.20 6.86 -0.07
N ASP A 38 5.12 7.46 0.44
CA ASP A 38 5.19 8.20 1.70
C ASP A 38 5.29 7.23 2.88
N LYS A 39 6.39 7.33 3.62
CA LYS A 39 6.67 6.49 4.79
C LYS A 39 5.60 6.61 5.88
N ARG A 40 4.97 7.77 6.05
CA ARG A 40 3.90 7.99 7.03
C ARG A 40 2.69 7.14 6.66
N VAL A 41 2.34 7.08 5.38
CA VAL A 41 1.25 6.25 4.87
C VAL A 41 1.52 4.77 5.13
N ILE A 42 2.74 4.29 4.87
CA ILE A 42 3.11 2.89 5.16
C ILE A 42 2.89 2.56 6.65
N VAL A 43 3.35 3.43 7.56
CA VAL A 43 3.23 3.20 9.00
C VAL A 43 1.77 3.22 9.47
N VAL A 44 0.97 4.18 8.99
CA VAL A 44 -0.46 4.26 9.35
C VAL A 44 -1.23 3.05 8.84
N LEU A 45 -1.02 2.65 7.58
CA LEU A 45 -1.68 1.46 7.02
C LEU A 45 -1.24 0.17 7.73
N ALA A 46 0.02 0.09 8.15
CA ALA A 46 0.51 -1.05 8.92
C ALA A 46 -0.10 -1.11 10.32
N ALA A 47 -0.28 0.03 10.99
CA ALA A 47 -1.00 0.10 12.25
C ALA A 47 -2.44 -0.38 12.07
N LEU A 48 -3.12 -0.01 10.98
CA LEU A 48 -4.47 -0.49 10.67
C LEU A 48 -4.52 -2.01 10.42
N ASP A 49 -3.55 -2.59 9.69
CA ASP A 49 -3.51 -4.06 9.43
C ASP A 49 -3.24 -4.87 10.72
N ALA A 50 -2.67 -4.23 11.75
CA ALA A 50 -2.49 -4.85 13.06
C ALA A 50 -3.81 -5.09 13.80
N ALA A 51 -4.88 -4.37 13.45
CA ALA A 51 -6.20 -4.49 14.08
C ALA A 51 -6.82 -5.87 13.85
N ARG A 52 -7.32 -6.48 14.92
CA ARG A 52 -7.94 -7.82 14.91
C ARG A 52 -9.36 -7.79 15.45
N ILE A 53 -10.15 -8.77 15.02
CA ILE A 53 -11.47 -9.08 15.55
C ILE A 53 -11.57 -10.60 15.75
N THR A 54 -12.30 -11.02 16.78
CA THR A 54 -12.64 -12.42 16.98
C THR A 54 -13.89 -12.74 16.16
N ASN A 55 -13.78 -13.72 15.25
CA ASN A 55 -14.92 -14.18 14.46
C ASN A 55 -15.84 -15.12 15.29
N GLU A 56 -16.96 -15.56 14.71
CA GLU A 56 -17.91 -16.47 15.37
C GLU A 56 -17.28 -17.83 15.74
N ALA A 57 -16.22 -18.24 15.03
CA ALA A 57 -15.46 -19.45 15.32
C ALA A 57 -14.40 -19.27 16.44
N GLY A 58 -14.27 -18.07 17.02
CA GLY A 58 -13.29 -17.76 18.05
C GLY A 58 -11.88 -17.44 17.54
N GLU A 59 -11.70 -17.30 16.22
CA GLU A 59 -10.40 -17.04 15.59
C GLU A 59 -10.11 -15.54 15.49
N SER A 60 -8.83 -15.18 15.65
CA SER A 60 -8.36 -13.81 15.48
C SER A 60 -8.12 -13.50 14.00
N VAL A 61 -9.03 -12.75 13.39
CA VAL A 61 -8.96 -12.33 11.98
C VAL A 61 -8.72 -10.83 11.85
N PRO A 62 -8.19 -10.32 10.73
CA PRO A 62 -8.04 -8.88 10.50
C PRO A 62 -9.37 -8.14 10.63
N ALA A 63 -9.38 -6.98 11.28
CA ALA A 63 -10.59 -6.15 11.41
C ALA A 63 -11.02 -5.48 10.07
N LEU A 64 -10.03 -5.26 9.20
CA LEU A 64 -10.17 -4.67 7.87
C LEU A 64 -9.46 -5.58 6.85
N ASN A 65 -10.10 -5.86 5.73
CA ASN A 65 -9.56 -6.66 4.64
C ASN A 65 -9.92 -6.08 3.28
N PRO A 66 -9.40 -4.88 2.92
CA PRO A 66 -9.62 -4.32 1.59
C PRO A 66 -8.97 -5.21 0.52
N LYS A 67 -9.56 -5.21 -0.67
CA LYS A 67 -9.00 -5.88 -1.85
C LYS A 67 -7.65 -5.26 -2.21
N LEU A 68 -6.63 -6.09 -2.37
CA LEU A 68 -5.28 -5.67 -2.78
C LEU A 68 -4.90 -6.28 -4.12
N SER A 69 -3.89 -5.68 -4.77
CA SER A 69 -3.20 -6.33 -5.88
C SER A 69 -2.43 -7.58 -5.40
N PRO A 70 -1.95 -8.43 -6.31
CA PRO A 70 -1.08 -9.57 -5.96
C PRO A 70 0.17 -9.13 -5.18
N GLU A 71 0.80 -8.03 -5.58
CA GLU A 71 2.00 -7.46 -4.93
C GLU A 71 1.65 -6.92 -3.55
N GLY A 72 0.50 -6.23 -3.42
CA GLY A 72 0.00 -5.76 -2.13
C GLY A 72 -0.28 -6.91 -1.17
N THR A 73 -0.78 -8.05 -1.68
CA THR A 73 -1.03 -9.24 -0.87
C THR A 73 0.27 -9.82 -0.32
N LYS A 74 1.30 -9.96 -1.16
CA LYS A 74 2.65 -10.39 -0.73
C LYS A 74 3.25 -9.43 0.31
N PHE A 75 3.11 -8.12 0.10
CA PHE A 75 3.58 -7.12 1.05
C PHE A 75 2.87 -7.24 2.41
N ARG A 76 1.55 -7.45 2.40
CA ARG A 76 0.75 -7.67 3.61
C ARG A 76 1.17 -8.94 4.35
N GLU A 77 1.50 -10.02 3.66
CA GLU A 77 2.02 -11.24 4.29
C GLU A 77 3.35 -11.00 5.00
N LEU A 78 4.30 -10.33 4.33
CA LEU A 78 5.57 -9.91 4.93
C LEU A 78 5.33 -9.06 6.18
N LEU A 79 4.48 -8.04 6.05
CA LEU A 79 4.15 -7.15 7.15
C LEU A 79 3.56 -7.90 8.36
N ARG A 80 2.66 -8.87 8.11
CA ARG A 80 2.07 -9.68 9.17
C ARG A 80 3.09 -10.54 9.88
N SER A 81 4.03 -11.13 9.14
CA SER A 81 5.16 -11.88 9.70
C SER A 81 6.00 -10.99 10.63
N ASP A 82 6.32 -9.78 10.19
CA ASP A 82 7.14 -8.84 10.95
C ASP A 82 6.44 -8.31 12.21
N LEU A 83 5.11 -8.23 12.19
CA LEU A 83 4.28 -7.74 13.30
C LEU A 83 3.77 -8.84 14.24
N THR A 84 4.26 -10.07 14.11
CA THR A 84 3.94 -11.17 15.03
C THR A 84 4.31 -10.85 16.47
N ALA A 85 5.45 -10.18 16.69
CA ALA A 85 5.95 -9.79 18.01
C ALA A 85 5.36 -8.46 18.55
N LEU A 86 4.36 -7.87 17.88
CA LEU A 86 3.71 -6.65 18.36
C LEU A 86 3.08 -6.89 19.74
N ASN A 87 3.26 -5.93 20.64
CA ASN A 87 2.66 -5.97 21.97
C ASN A 87 1.12 -6.09 21.90
N GLU A 88 0.57 -7.07 22.61
CA GLU A 88 -0.85 -7.39 22.54
C GLU A 88 -1.77 -6.30 23.13
N ASP A 89 -1.34 -5.57 24.17
CA ASP A 89 -2.09 -4.41 24.68
C ASP A 89 -2.20 -3.31 23.62
N LEU A 90 -1.11 -3.02 22.91
CA LEU A 90 -1.13 -2.07 21.80
C LEU A 90 -2.01 -2.56 20.63
N ARG A 91 -1.91 -3.86 20.29
CA ARG A 91 -2.79 -4.48 19.29
C ARG A 91 -4.26 -4.33 19.67
N GLN A 92 -4.61 -4.53 20.93
CA GLN A 92 -5.98 -4.41 21.43
C GLN A 92 -6.49 -2.97 21.37
N LYS A 93 -5.66 -1.98 21.73
CA LYS A 93 -6.01 -0.55 21.63
C LYS A 93 -6.28 -0.13 20.19
N ILE A 94 -5.39 -0.51 19.28
CA ILE A 94 -5.55 -0.30 17.84
C ILE A 94 -6.85 -0.95 17.35
N SER A 95 -7.08 -2.21 17.71
CA SER A 95 -8.28 -2.95 17.31
C SER A 95 -9.56 -2.28 17.81
N THR A 96 -9.56 -1.83 19.05
CA THR A 96 -10.71 -1.14 19.66
C THR A 96 -11.05 0.14 18.89
N PHE A 97 -10.04 0.97 18.59
CA PHE A 97 -10.24 2.20 17.83
C PHE A 97 -10.81 1.91 16.43
N VAL A 98 -10.18 0.99 15.70
CA VAL A 98 -10.58 0.63 14.33
C VAL A 98 -12.00 0.08 14.29
N LEU A 99 -12.36 -0.80 15.24
CA LEU A 99 -13.70 -1.36 15.31
C LEU A 99 -14.75 -0.30 15.67
N GLN A 100 -14.44 0.62 16.58
CA GLN A 100 -15.33 1.75 16.91
C GLN A 100 -15.52 2.67 15.70
N HIS A 101 -14.46 2.97 14.96
CA HIS A 101 -14.55 3.75 13.73
C HIS A 101 -15.39 3.02 12.68
N LYS A 102 -15.10 1.76 12.38
CA LYS A 102 -15.87 0.93 11.43
C LYS A 102 -17.37 0.87 11.77
N LYS A 103 -17.72 0.76 13.06
CA LYS A 103 -19.13 0.77 13.52
C LYS A 103 -19.87 2.08 13.20
N ARG A 104 -19.19 3.22 13.09
CA ARG A 104 -19.79 4.50 12.70
C ARG A 104 -20.16 4.57 11.21
N TYR A 105 -19.59 3.68 10.39
CA TYR A 105 -19.81 3.63 8.94
C TYR A 105 -20.27 2.22 8.49
N PRO A 106 -21.47 1.76 8.89
CA PRO A 106 -21.92 0.37 8.66
C PRO A 106 -22.07 0.00 7.18
N ASN A 107 -22.24 0.98 6.30
CA ASN A 107 -22.42 0.78 4.85
C ASN A 107 -21.12 1.01 4.05
N ALA A 108 -20.04 1.41 4.70
CA ALA A 108 -18.77 1.67 4.04
C ALA A 108 -17.99 0.36 3.85
N SER A 109 -17.41 0.19 2.67
CA SER A 109 -16.43 -0.84 2.41
C SER A 109 -15.16 -0.63 3.25
N ASP A 110 -14.39 -1.70 3.50
CA ASP A 110 -13.14 -1.58 4.26
C ASP A 110 -12.16 -0.56 3.64
N ALA A 111 -12.19 -0.37 2.32
CA ALA A 111 -11.37 0.64 1.65
C ALA A 111 -11.84 2.08 1.97
N GLU A 112 -13.15 2.32 2.00
CA GLU A 112 -13.73 3.61 2.38
C GLU A 112 -13.48 3.92 3.86
N VAL A 113 -13.52 2.90 4.73
CA VAL A 113 -13.19 3.03 6.16
C VAL A 113 -11.71 3.42 6.36
N ILE A 114 -10.81 2.97 5.47
CA ILE A 114 -9.37 3.28 5.55
C ILE A 114 -9.04 4.70 5.02
N ALA A 115 -9.82 5.21 4.06
CA ALA A 115 -9.48 6.44 3.35
C ALA A 115 -9.18 7.66 4.24
N PRO A 116 -9.94 7.95 5.33
CA PRO A 116 -9.62 9.08 6.22
C PRO A 116 -8.25 8.95 6.90
N PHE A 117 -7.81 7.73 7.20
CA PHE A 117 -6.50 7.49 7.82
C PHE A 117 -5.34 7.76 6.86
N ILE A 118 -5.55 7.58 5.55
CA ILE A 118 -4.55 7.95 4.54
C ILE A 118 -4.38 9.48 4.53
N SER A 119 -5.49 10.23 4.53
CA SER A 119 -5.45 11.69 4.68
C SER A 119 -4.76 12.11 5.97
N MET A 120 -5.02 11.40 7.07
CA MET A 120 -4.34 11.63 8.34
C MET A 120 -2.83 11.44 8.24
N ALA A 121 -2.38 10.37 7.60
CA ALA A 121 -0.96 10.10 7.43
C ALA A 121 -0.22 11.27 6.77
N TYR A 122 -0.83 11.93 5.78
CA TYR A 122 -0.23 13.10 5.12
C TYR A 122 -0.21 14.36 5.99
N ALA A 123 -1.14 14.48 6.94
CA ALA A 123 -1.20 15.59 7.88
C ALA A 123 -0.21 15.45 9.05
N LEU A 124 0.20 14.22 9.40
CA LEU A 124 1.19 13.99 10.45
C LEU A 124 2.55 14.61 10.09
N THR A 125 3.30 15.02 11.11
CA THR A 125 4.70 15.37 10.90
C THR A 125 5.50 14.18 10.36
N PRO A 126 6.64 14.41 9.70
CA PRO A 126 7.52 13.33 9.26
C PRO A 126 7.95 12.39 10.40
N LEU A 127 8.48 11.22 10.01
CA LEU A 127 9.12 10.29 10.94
C LEU A 127 10.46 10.87 11.43
N PRO A 128 10.88 10.56 12.67
CA PRO A 128 10.28 9.61 13.62
C PRO A 128 9.18 10.18 14.53
N GLU A 129 8.85 11.47 14.42
CA GLU A 129 7.98 12.16 15.39
C GLU A 129 6.51 11.75 15.23
N LEU A 130 6.00 11.73 13.99
CA LEU A 130 4.59 11.42 13.66
C LEU A 130 3.60 12.20 14.56
N ALA A 131 3.90 13.46 14.86
CA ALA A 131 3.08 14.31 15.71
C ALA A 131 1.83 14.78 14.97
N ASP A 132 0.79 15.08 15.75
CA ASP A 132 -0.50 15.53 15.25
C ASP A 132 -0.33 16.84 14.45
N PRO A 133 -1.13 17.04 13.39
CA PRO A 133 -1.15 18.29 12.68
C PRO A 133 -1.58 19.43 13.61
N VAL A 134 -1.07 20.63 13.35
CA VAL A 134 -1.68 21.84 13.92
C VAL A 134 -3.10 21.93 13.35
N VAL A 135 -4.11 21.94 14.23
CA VAL A 135 -5.50 22.06 13.79
C VAL A 135 -5.72 23.43 13.19
N THR A 136 -5.94 23.47 11.87
CA THR A 136 -6.29 24.67 11.10
C THR A 136 -7.67 24.50 10.46
N SER A 137 -8.28 25.60 10.01
CA SER A 137 -9.55 25.59 9.27
C SER A 137 -9.51 24.81 7.96
N ASP A 138 -8.32 24.48 7.47
CA ASP A 138 -8.09 23.88 6.15
C ASP A 138 -8.04 22.34 6.21
N LEU A 139 -8.14 21.75 7.40
CA LEU A 139 -8.16 20.30 7.56
C LEU A 139 -9.48 19.71 7.04
N PRO A 140 -9.43 18.65 6.22
CA PRO A 140 -10.63 17.96 5.75
C PRO A 140 -11.51 17.48 6.91
N GLY A 141 -12.83 17.65 6.84
CA GLY A 141 -13.73 17.30 7.96
C GLY A 141 -13.65 15.82 8.38
N ASN A 142 -13.45 14.91 7.41
CA ASN A 142 -13.29 13.47 7.67
C ASN A 142 -11.96 13.11 8.37
N LEU A 143 -10.97 14.01 8.35
CA LEU A 143 -9.71 13.82 9.08
C LEU A 143 -9.94 13.88 10.59
N LEU A 144 -10.81 14.79 11.05
CA LEU A 144 -11.07 15.00 12.47
C LEU A 144 -11.61 13.74 13.15
N ASP A 145 -12.34 12.90 12.41
CA ASP A 145 -12.92 11.65 12.91
C ASP A 145 -11.89 10.57 13.28
N VAL A 146 -10.65 10.73 12.81
CA VAL A 146 -9.56 9.76 12.96
C VAL A 146 -8.30 10.33 13.60
N LEU A 147 -8.22 11.64 13.88
CA LEU A 147 -7.02 12.26 14.47
C LEU A 147 -6.60 11.62 15.81
N ASP A 148 -7.56 11.17 16.61
CA ASP A 148 -7.31 10.46 17.87
C ASP A 148 -6.56 9.12 17.69
N PHE A 149 -6.39 8.65 16.46
CA PHE A 149 -5.57 7.49 16.13
C PHE A 149 -4.06 7.80 16.09
N ALA A 150 -3.67 9.06 15.88
CA ALA A 150 -2.27 9.44 15.71
C ALA A 150 -1.36 9.06 16.89
N PRO A 151 -1.76 9.19 18.17
CA PRO A 151 -0.99 8.67 19.30
C PRO A 151 -0.73 7.15 19.23
N LEU A 152 -1.71 6.37 18.75
CA LEU A 152 -1.56 4.92 18.58
C LEU A 152 -0.57 4.58 17.45
N VAL A 153 -0.58 5.36 16.38
CA VAL A 153 0.38 5.21 15.26
C VAL A 153 1.81 5.47 15.74
N ARG A 154 2.01 6.52 16.54
CA ARG A 154 3.32 6.83 17.15
C ARG A 154 3.82 5.71 18.06
N ASP A 155 2.95 5.20 18.93
CA ASP A 155 3.29 4.10 19.81
C ASP A 155 3.60 2.83 19.02
N PHE A 156 2.83 2.56 17.96
CA PHE A 156 3.07 1.48 17.02
C PHE A 156 4.43 1.60 16.33
N TYR A 157 4.78 2.78 15.82
CA TYR A 157 6.06 3.03 15.19
C TYR A 157 7.23 2.77 16.15
N ARG A 158 7.13 3.24 17.40
CA ARG A 158 8.18 3.12 18.41
C ARG A 158 8.33 1.71 18.97
N ARG A 159 7.23 0.96 19.07
CA ARG A 159 7.18 -0.32 19.80
C ARG A 159 7.11 -1.55 18.89
N SER A 160 7.09 -1.37 17.57
CA SER A 160 7.11 -2.48 16.61
C SER A 160 8.40 -2.51 15.79
N SER A 161 8.59 -3.63 15.08
CA SER A 161 9.69 -3.86 14.13
C SER A 161 9.64 -2.94 12.90
N ILE A 162 8.52 -2.22 12.68
CA ILE A 162 8.34 -1.40 11.47
C ILE A 162 9.40 -0.32 11.34
N SER A 163 9.83 0.30 12.44
CA SER A 163 10.83 1.37 12.42
C SER A 163 12.18 0.91 11.86
N ALA A 164 12.56 -0.34 12.14
CA ALA A 164 13.77 -0.95 11.60
C ALA A 164 13.60 -1.37 10.13
N ASN A 165 12.42 -1.87 9.75
CA ASN A 165 12.18 -2.47 8.44
C ASN A 165 11.71 -1.47 7.36
N LEU A 166 11.30 -0.25 7.75
CA LEU A 166 10.65 0.72 6.87
C LEU A 166 11.44 1.07 5.61
N ASN A 167 12.76 1.21 5.71
CA ASN A 167 13.60 1.49 4.55
C ASN A 167 13.63 0.31 3.55
N GLU A 168 13.53 -0.92 4.05
CA GLU A 168 13.49 -2.11 3.20
C GLU A 168 12.12 -2.26 2.53
N TYR A 169 11.04 -1.88 3.20
CA TYR A 169 9.70 -1.80 2.60
C TYR A 169 9.66 -0.83 1.42
N VAL A 170 10.26 0.36 1.56
CA VAL A 170 10.35 1.34 0.46
C VAL A 170 11.17 0.79 -0.71
N LYS A 171 12.30 0.12 -0.45
CA LYS A 171 13.08 -0.53 -1.53
C LYS A 171 12.31 -1.63 -2.24
N THR A 172 11.54 -2.42 -1.49
CA THR A 172 10.70 -3.49 -2.05
C THR A 172 9.62 -2.91 -2.97
N TYR A 173 9.03 -1.78 -2.59
CA TYR A 173 8.10 -1.04 -3.44
C TYR A 173 8.75 -0.58 -4.76
N HIS A 174 9.96 0.00 -4.72
CA HIS A 174 10.67 0.37 -5.96
C HIS A 174 10.93 -0.83 -6.86
N LYS A 175 11.44 -1.94 -6.32
CA LYS A 175 11.68 -3.17 -7.10
C LYS A 175 10.42 -3.69 -7.79
N ALA A 176 9.25 -3.53 -7.17
CA ALA A 176 7.97 -3.93 -7.75
C ALA A 176 7.43 -2.93 -8.79
N SER A 177 7.87 -1.67 -8.76
CA SER A 177 7.48 -0.63 -9.71
C SER A 177 8.40 -0.56 -10.94
N ASP A 178 9.64 -1.05 -10.83
CA ASP A 178 10.64 -1.04 -11.91
C ASP A 178 10.56 -2.27 -12.84
N GLY A 179 9.63 -3.20 -12.59
CA GLY A 179 9.41 -4.43 -13.37
C GLY A 179 8.12 -4.41 -14.17
#